data_AF-A0A8C5M0X9-F1
#
_entry.id   AF-A0A8C5M0X9-F1
#
_cell.length_a   1.000
_cell.length_b   1.000
_cell.length_c   1.000
_cell.angle_alpha   90.00
_cell.angle_beta   90.00
_cell.angle_gamma   90.00
#
_symmetry.space_group_name_H-M   'P 1'
#
loop_
_entity.id
_entity.type
_entity.pdbx_description
1 polymer ?
#
loop_
_entity_poly.entity_id
_entity_poly.type
_entity_poly.pdbx_seq_one_letter_code
_entity_poly.pdbx_strand_id
1 'polypeptide(L)'
;YAFSPQAGGKTLKDSGKAKAKAKAVSRSQRAGLQVLELAGNASKELKKKRITPRHLQLAIRGDKELDTLIKATIAGGGVIPRIHKALTAKKQKHRTT
;
A
#
# COMPACT_ATOMS: atom_id res chain seq x y z
N TYR A 1 -53.53 53.48 12.24
CA TYR A 1 -53.04 52.10 12.42
C TYR A 1 -51.69 51.98 11.75
N ALA A 2 -50.62 52.19 12.50
CA ALA A 2 -49.24 52.17 12.00
C ALA A 2 -48.69 50.74 12.01
N PHE A 3 -48.17 50.29 10.87
CA PHE A 3 -47.52 48.99 10.69
C PHE A 3 -46.02 49.15 10.95
N SER A 4 -45.53 48.57 12.05
CA SER A 4 -44.10 48.47 12.35
C SER A 4 -43.63 47.05 12.06
N PRO A 5 -42.64 46.82 11.17
CA PRO A 5 -42.03 45.51 11.02
C PRO A 5 -40.91 45.38 12.05
N GLN A 6 -41.07 44.51 13.06
CA GLN A 6 -39.95 44.09 13.90
C GLN A 6 -39.04 43.16 13.11
N ALA A 7 -37.85 43.66 12.81
CA ALA A 7 -36.72 42.93 12.28
C ALA A 7 -36.12 41.97 13.31
N GLY A 8 -35.53 40.87 12.83
CA GLY A 8 -34.54 40.10 13.59
C GLY A 8 -34.90 38.63 13.78
N GLY A 9 -34.84 37.85 12.71
CA GLY A 9 -34.97 36.40 12.73
C GLY A 9 -33.93 35.74 13.64
N LYS A 10 -34.40 34.72 14.38
CA LYS A 10 -33.59 33.79 15.15
C LYS A 10 -32.74 32.96 14.18
N THR A 11 -31.43 33.13 14.18
CA THR A 11 -30.51 32.10 13.69
C THR A 11 -29.32 32.02 14.64
N LEU A 12 -29.51 31.32 15.77
CA LEU A 12 -28.38 30.65 16.41
C LEU A 12 -27.90 29.61 15.40
N LYS A 13 -26.84 29.96 14.67
CA LYS A 13 -26.11 29.05 13.82
C LYS A 13 -25.34 28.14 14.76
N ASP A 14 -25.92 26.99 15.08
CA ASP A 14 -25.20 25.85 15.63
C ASP A 14 -24.03 25.58 14.69
N SER A 15 -22.86 26.11 15.02
CA SER A 15 -21.60 25.68 14.46
C SER A 15 -21.32 24.31 15.08
N GLY A 16 -22.12 23.33 14.66
CA GLY A 16 -21.81 21.93 14.76
C GLY A 16 -20.48 21.77 14.07
N LYS A 17 -19.41 21.80 14.87
CA LYS A 17 -18.06 21.42 14.47
C LYS A 17 -18.23 20.20 13.60
N ALA A 18 -17.92 20.32 12.31
CA ALA A 18 -17.81 19.18 11.43
C ALA A 18 -16.72 18.31 12.05
N LYS A 19 -17.13 17.39 12.93
CA LYS A 19 -16.25 16.35 13.44
C LYS A 19 -15.83 15.62 12.19
N ALA A 20 -14.60 15.86 11.73
CA ALA A 20 -13.96 15.03 10.75
C ALA A 20 -14.10 13.61 11.29
N LYS A 21 -15.05 12.85 10.73
CA LYS A 21 -15.22 11.46 11.09
C LYS A 21 -13.99 10.79 10.52
N ALA A 22 -12.95 10.64 11.36
CA ALA A 22 -11.82 9.79 11.07
C ALA A 22 -12.42 8.40 10.79
N LYS A 23 -12.52 8.06 9.52
CA LYS A 23 -13.07 6.78 9.08
C LYS A 23 -12.03 5.76 9.53
N ALA A 24 -12.35 4.97 10.55
CA ALA A 24 -11.46 3.90 10.99
C ALA A 24 -11.22 2.97 9.80
N VAL A 25 -10.01 3.04 9.24
CA VAL A 25 -9.62 2.20 8.10
C VAL A 25 -9.48 0.79 8.63
N SER A 26 -10.28 -0.14 8.09
CA SER A 26 -10.23 -1.53 8.52
C SER A 26 -8.83 -2.12 8.26
N ARG A 27 -8.45 -3.11 9.05
CA ARG A 27 -7.15 -3.80 8.86
C ARG A 27 -7.00 -4.37 7.45
N SER A 28 -8.12 -4.79 6.83
CA SER A 28 -8.17 -5.25 5.44
C SER A 28 -7.95 -4.13 4.42
N GLN A 29 -8.50 -2.93 4.64
CA GLN A 29 -8.23 -1.78 3.76
C GLN A 29 -6.76 -1.36 3.82
N ARG A 30 -6.14 -1.39 5.01
CA ARG A 30 -4.71 -1.08 5.16
C ARG A 30 -3.84 -2.06 4.36
N ALA A 31 -4.13 -3.36 4.45
CA ALA A 31 -3.38 -4.38 3.72
C ALA A 31 -3.44 -4.17 2.20
N GLY A 32 -4.60 -3.81 1.65
CA GLY A 32 -4.74 -3.50 0.23
C GLY A 32 -3.89 -2.31 -0.22
N LEU A 33 -3.86 -1.24 0.58
CA LEU A 33 -3.02 -0.07 0.32
C LEU A 33 -1.53 -0.40 0.41
N GLN A 34 -1.12 -1.17 1.41
CA GLN A 34 0.26 -1.57 1.62
C GLN A 34 0.80 -2.44 0.48
N VAL A 35 0.00 -3.38 -0.04
CA VAL A 35 0.36 -4.19 -1.21
C VAL A 35 0.57 -3.32 -2.45
N LEU A 36 -0.31 -2.33 -2.68
CA LEU A 36 -0.19 -1.42 -3.83
C LEU A 36 1.05 -0.52 -3.73
N GLU A 37 1.35 -0.01 -2.54
CA GLU A 37 2.54 0.81 -2.30
C GLU A 37 3.83 0.03 -2.60
N LEU A 38 3.96 -1.17 -2.00
CA LEU A 38 5.14 -2.02 -2.18
C LEU A 38 5.28 -2.52 -3.63
N ALA A 39 4.17 -2.91 -4.27
CA ALA A 39 4.19 -3.33 -5.67
C ALA A 39 4.49 -2.17 -6.63
N GLY A 40 4.07 -0.95 -6.29
CA GLY A 40 4.45 0.27 -6.99
C GLY A 40 5.94 0.54 -6.90
N ASN A 41 6.54 0.38 -5.71
CA ASN A 41 7.99 0.52 -5.51
C ASN A 41 8.77 -0.53 -6.31
N ALA A 42 8.35 -1.81 -6.27
CA ALA A 42 8.95 -2.87 -7.07
C ALA A 42 8.85 -2.60 -8.59
N SER A 43 7.74 -2.00 -9.06
CA SER A 43 7.58 -1.60 -10.46
C SER A 43 8.57 -0.50 -10.87
N LYS A 44 8.80 0.48 -9.99
CA LYS A 44 9.74 1.58 -10.22
C LYS A 44 11.19 1.08 -10.27
N GLU A 45 11.55 0.16 -9.37
CA GLU A 45 12.88 -0.46 -9.35
C GLU A 45 13.19 -1.16 -10.68
N LEU A 46 12.20 -1.87 -11.23
CA LEU A 46 12.32 -2.55 -12.52
C LEU A 46 12.07 -1.63 -13.73
N LYS A 47 11.98 -0.31 -13.51
CA LYS A 47 11.77 0.74 -14.54
C LYS A 47 10.52 0.50 -15.40
N LYS A 48 9.47 -0.11 -14.84
CA LYS A 48 8.20 -0.36 -15.54
C LYS A 48 7.11 0.61 -15.06
N LYS A 49 6.30 1.09 -16.01
CA LYS A 49 5.18 2.01 -15.75
C LYS A 49 3.91 1.31 -15.23
N ARG A 50 3.77 0.00 -15.43
CA ARG A 50 2.59 -0.79 -15.00
C ARG A 50 3.00 -1.84 -13.97
N ILE A 51 2.15 -2.02 -12.96
CA ILE A 51 2.27 -3.12 -12.00
C ILE A 51 1.95 -4.44 -12.72
N THR A 52 2.84 -5.42 -12.61
CA THR A 52 2.68 -6.77 -13.18
C THR A 52 2.53 -7.79 -12.06
N PRO A 53 2.04 -9.02 -12.35
CA PRO A 53 1.95 -10.07 -11.33
C PRO A 53 3.30 -10.36 -10.64
N ARG A 54 4.41 -10.16 -11.35
CA ARG A 54 5.76 -10.27 -10.77
C ARG A 54 6.02 -9.23 -9.67
N HIS A 55 5.57 -7.99 -9.85
CA HIS A 55 5.74 -6.93 -8.85
C HIS A 55 4.93 -7.23 -7.58
N LEU A 56 3.71 -7.77 -7.74
CA LEU A 56 2.89 -8.23 -6.62
C LEU A 56 3.58 -9.37 -5.86
N GLN A 57 4.13 -10.35 -6.57
CA GLN A 57 4.87 -11.45 -5.95
C GLN A 57 6.09 -10.97 -5.18
N LEU A 58 6.88 -10.06 -5.75
CA LEU A 58 8.07 -9.50 -5.07
C LEU A 58 7.68 -8.70 -3.83
N ALA A 59 6.62 -7.89 -3.92
CA ALA A 59 6.12 -7.10 -2.80
C ALA A 59 5.58 -7.97 -1.66
N ILE A 60 4.76 -8.96 -1.97
CA ILE A 60 4.11 -9.83 -0.97
C ILE A 60 5.13 -10.77 -0.32
N ARG A 61 6.01 -11.40 -1.10
CA ARG A 61 7.01 -12.35 -0.57
C ARG A 61 8.24 -11.65 0.04
N GLY A 62 8.42 -10.36 -0.23
CA GLY A 62 9.45 -9.53 0.40
C GLY A 62 9.05 -8.96 1.76
N ASP A 63 7.74 -8.95 2.08
CA ASP A 63 7.21 -8.45 3.34
C ASP A 63 6.71 -9.60 4.23
N LYS A 64 7.15 -9.62 5.49
CA LYS A 64 6.86 -10.73 6.42
C LYS A 64 5.39 -10.81 6.81
N GLU A 65 4.74 -9.65 6.99
CA GLU A 65 3.33 -9.61 7.40
C GLU A 65 2.44 -10.06 6.24
N LEU A 66 2.73 -9.58 5.03
CA LEU A 66 2.00 -9.96 3.82
C LEU A 66 2.25 -11.41 3.40
N ASP A 67 3.47 -11.93 3.54
CA ASP A 67 3.79 -13.33 3.25
C ASP A 67 3.00 -14.29 4.15
N THR A 68 2.88 -13.94 5.43
CA THR A 68 2.11 -14.72 6.42
C THR A 68 0.60 -14.61 6.17
N LEU A 69 0.13 -13.40 5.82
CA LEU A 69 -1.29 -13.12 5.58
C LEU A 69 -1.78 -13.74 4.26
N ILE A 70 -0.95 -13.72 3.20
CA ILE A 70 -1.31 -14.12 1.84
C ILE A 70 -0.57 -15.42 1.48
N LYS A 71 -1.18 -16.55 1.79
CA LYS A 71 -0.71 -17.88 1.37
C LYS A 71 -1.20 -18.31 -0.02
N ALA A 72 -2.00 -17.48 -0.68
CA ALA A 72 -2.54 -17.77 -2.01
C ALA A 72 -1.45 -17.73 -3.10
N THR A 73 -1.66 -18.52 -4.16
CA THR A 73 -0.79 -18.54 -5.34
C THR A 73 -1.08 -17.33 -6.24
N ILE A 74 -0.04 -16.58 -6.59
CA ILE A 74 -0.14 -15.47 -7.55
C ILE A 74 0.21 -15.98 -8.95
N ALA A 75 -0.80 -16.11 -9.80
CA ALA A 75 -0.63 -16.52 -11.19
C ALA A 75 0.31 -15.53 -11.93
N GLY A 76 1.30 -16.05 -12.66
CA GLY A 76 2.28 -15.24 -13.40
C GLY A 76 3.31 -14.49 -12.54
N GLY A 77 3.35 -14.74 -11.21
CA GLY A 77 4.25 -14.05 -10.28
C GLY A 77 5.67 -14.63 -10.17
N GLY A 78 5.85 -15.94 -10.43
CA GLY A 78 7.13 -16.64 -10.25
C GLY A 78 7.61 -16.70 -8.79
N VAL A 79 8.92 -16.77 -8.55
CA VAL A 79 9.53 -16.91 -7.20
C VAL A 79 10.63 -15.88 -6.95
N ILE A 80 10.91 -15.52 -5.69
CA ILE A 80 12.05 -14.67 -5.35
C ILE A 80 13.35 -15.42 -5.71
N PRO A 81 14.29 -14.81 -6.46
CA PRO A 81 15.54 -15.46 -6.80
C PRO A 81 16.34 -15.82 -5.55
N ARG A 82 16.56 -17.11 -5.31
CA ARG A 82 17.36 -17.61 -4.19
C ARG A 82 18.06 -18.89 -4.60
N ILE A 83 19.38 -18.92 -4.45
CA ILE A 83 20.20 -20.11 -4.66
C ILE A 83 20.72 -20.57 -3.29
N HIS A 84 20.53 -21.85 -2.94
CA HIS A 84 21.09 -22.40 -1.71
C HIS A 84 22.62 -22.37 -1.76
N LYS A 85 23.26 -22.02 -0.64
CA LYS A 85 24.74 -21.91 -0.55
C LYS A 85 25.46 -23.21 -0.93
N ALA A 86 24.81 -24.36 -0.73
CA ALA A 86 25.34 -25.66 -1.16
C ALA A 86 25.44 -25.81 -2.68
N LEU A 87 24.62 -25.07 -3.43
CA LEU A 87 24.51 -25.13 -4.89
C LEU A 87 25.27 -23.99 -5.59
N THR A 88 25.83 -23.04 -4.83
CA THR A 88 26.68 -22.00 -5.41
C THR A 88 28.10 -22.52 -5.58
N ALA A 89 28.65 -22.42 -6.80
CA ALA A 89 30.04 -22.78 -7.07
C ALA A 89 31.00 -22.00 -6.15
N LYS A 90 32.03 -22.67 -5.61
CA LYS A 90 33.12 -21.97 -4.91
C LYS A 90 33.78 -21.01 -5.89
N LYS A 91 33.61 -19.71 -5.67
CA LYS A 91 34.22 -18.65 -6.46
C LYS A 91 35.75 -18.81 -6.39
N GLN A 92 36.40 -19.27 -7.47
CA GLN A 92 37.85 -19.12 -7.59
C GLN A 92 38.12 -17.61 -7.65
N LYS A 93 38.88 -17.10 -6.68
CA LYS A 93 39.42 -15.74 -6.71
C LYS A 93 40.19 -15.60 -8.03
N HIS A 94 39.74 -14.72 -8.92
CA HIS A 94 40.54 -14.34 -10.07
C HIS A 94 41.87 -13.76 -9.54
N ARG A 95 42.98 -14.36 -9.99
CA ARG A 95 44.34 -13.86 -9.79
C ARG A 95 44.39 -12.42 -10.29
N THR A 96 44.72 -11.50 -9.40
CA THR A 96 45.23 -10.17 -9.74
C THR A 96 46.58 -10.37 -10.44
N THR A 97 46.69 -9.87 -11.66
CA THR A 97 47.96 -9.54 -12.33
C THR A 97 48.08 -8.03 -12.37
#